data_AF-A0A4Q9LP45-F1
#
_entry.id   AF-A0A4Q9LP45-F1
#
_cell.length_a   1.000
_cell.length_b   1.000
_cell.length_c   1.000
_cell.angle_alpha   90.00
_cell.angle_beta   90.00
_cell.angle_gamma   90.00
#
_symmetry.space_group_name_H-M   'P 1'
#
loop_
_entity.id
_entity.type
_entity.pdbx_description
1 polymer ?
#
loop_
_entity_poly.entity_id
_entity_poly.type
_entity_poly.pdbx_seq_one_letter_code
_entity_poly.pdbx_strand_id
1 'polypeptide(L)'
;MKNEILKILYIPEYEIADILAKARKMNPSDFLLLLSTLYRIINKDNCKIIFPFILDLSENPLELDPIYHRSFSFHFKCLLTKIKYILPESFTFLYENIENIKFKTKKISEANIKTEKKFLPFEFIYNIVLEALVTASSKEIENIIDCYFGSSKEDLMFKPNFISEILKNMVHLKEDKNINNCIKYIANILTKDDTNQLLDFLNQNYSLCNIFFLTIFLYNFDVYKNIEEVVLSTQKYFNFEIITALIEIDIQKVFNFIDESKNEDIKIPLLKNFIENRPKNENEIIQYLKENKIQKDLLVEFFKEYFCHFKSHINEFEFTLEEQLSIAECDDTLFYDIYSNNLNELNKTMKYLTSRNDEFIFSFFSEICSQNTNFNKNTIDESIIWFLRYKKLPENLKSLFVKRLSDNSAYFFALIFYLEKEQIMSLMELFLVDQTSLQMFLKVLSSKDILLNIHFFSDLKKTAHSIQLCLNNKDIFNEHVFIYVITTLEDGTLPPLFMRTVVLALNEFPNLKKFIFSLLFRLSRRKIWQFPKLFEGFIKCLAGMGSSSVEVIMTLPEDIAREIIFQNNKLRKYTEDYVSSTSGYKKKSSWILKNILKSIN
;
A
#
# COMPACT_ATOMS: atom_id res chain seq x y z
N MET A 1 2.87 -47.67 55.27
CA MET A 1 3.92 -47.94 54.28
C MET A 1 4.25 -49.40 54.08
N LYS A 2 4.88 -50.15 55.01
CA LYS A 2 5.18 -51.59 54.77
C LYS A 2 3.96 -52.44 54.33
N ASN A 3 2.81 -52.24 54.97
CA ASN A 3 1.54 -52.88 54.57
C ASN A 3 0.96 -52.33 53.26
N GLU A 4 1.23 -51.08 52.90
CA GLU A 4 0.80 -50.48 51.60
C GLU A 4 1.68 -50.96 50.44
N ILE A 5 2.97 -51.19 50.68
CA ILE A 5 3.89 -51.75 49.68
C ILE A 5 3.55 -53.22 49.40
N LEU A 6 3.16 -54.00 50.42
CA LEU A 6 2.73 -55.39 50.25
C LEU A 6 1.36 -55.50 49.57
N LYS A 7 0.50 -54.50 49.74
CA LYS A 7 -0.80 -54.38 49.06
C LYS A 7 -0.66 -54.34 47.53
N ILE A 8 0.46 -53.84 47.00
CA ILE A 8 0.76 -53.84 45.56
C ILE A 8 0.67 -55.25 44.93
N LEU A 9 0.91 -56.31 45.71
CA LEU A 9 0.82 -57.69 45.23
C LEU A 9 -0.62 -58.13 44.88
N TYR A 10 -1.64 -57.36 45.28
CA TYR A 10 -3.05 -57.76 45.24
C TYR A 10 -3.98 -56.71 44.62
N ILE A 11 -3.45 -55.66 43.98
CA ILE A 11 -4.20 -54.44 43.63
C ILE A 11 -4.01 -54.04 42.15
N PRO A 12 -5.02 -53.43 41.50
CA PRO A 12 -4.95 -52.91 40.14
C PRO A 12 -3.91 -51.79 39.91
N GLU A 13 -3.48 -51.65 38.66
CA GLU A 13 -2.27 -50.93 38.22
C GLU A 13 -2.23 -49.42 38.55
N TYR A 14 -3.38 -48.78 38.76
CA TYR A 14 -3.47 -47.34 39.06
C TYR A 14 -2.98 -46.99 40.47
N GLU A 15 -3.06 -47.91 41.45
CA GLU A 15 -2.56 -47.64 42.81
C GLU A 15 -1.02 -47.73 42.88
N ILE A 16 -0.37 -48.31 41.87
CA ILE A 16 1.09 -48.38 41.79
C ILE A 16 1.68 -46.96 41.66
N ALA A 17 1.06 -46.10 40.84
CA ALA A 17 1.54 -44.74 40.60
C ALA A 17 1.58 -43.87 41.87
N ASP A 18 0.54 -43.96 42.71
CA ASP A 18 0.44 -43.20 43.96
C ASP A 18 1.51 -43.58 44.99
N ILE A 19 1.90 -44.86 45.02
CA ILE A 19 2.96 -45.35 45.90
C ILE A 19 4.33 -44.94 45.36
N LEU A 20 4.53 -45.00 44.03
CA LEU A 20 5.76 -44.54 43.37
C LEU A 20 6.00 -43.03 43.59
N ALA A 21 4.96 -42.20 43.56
CA ALA A 21 5.05 -40.76 43.84
C ALA A 21 5.58 -40.45 45.25
N LYS A 22 5.37 -41.35 46.21
CA LYS A 22 5.82 -41.22 47.60
C LYS A 22 7.18 -41.87 47.86
N ALA A 23 7.73 -42.62 46.91
CA ALA A 23 8.92 -43.47 47.09
C ALA A 23 10.16 -42.70 47.60
N ARG A 24 10.42 -41.48 47.09
CA ARG A 24 11.58 -40.66 47.52
C ARG A 24 11.51 -40.21 48.99
N LYS A 25 10.31 -40.20 49.59
CA LYS A 25 10.09 -39.82 51.00
C LYS A 25 10.04 -41.04 51.93
N MET A 26 10.21 -42.25 51.40
CA MET A 26 10.22 -43.49 52.18
C MET A 26 11.52 -43.64 52.97
N ASN A 27 11.45 -44.35 54.10
CA ASN A 27 12.66 -44.78 54.77
C ASN A 27 13.44 -45.79 53.89
N PRO A 28 14.77 -45.92 54.05
CA PRO A 28 15.58 -46.76 53.17
C PRO A 28 15.12 -48.23 53.09
N SER A 29 14.64 -48.79 54.19
CA SER A 29 14.17 -50.18 54.28
C SER A 29 12.87 -50.42 53.51
N ASP A 30 11.90 -49.51 53.61
CA ASP A 30 10.63 -49.55 52.88
C ASP A 30 10.85 -49.35 51.39
N PHE A 31 11.82 -48.50 51.01
CA PHE A 31 12.13 -48.27 49.61
C PHE A 31 12.89 -49.44 48.97
N LEU A 32 13.79 -50.12 49.71
CA LEU A 32 14.34 -51.41 49.27
C LEU A 32 13.24 -52.47 49.10
N LEU A 33 12.29 -52.52 50.05
CA LEU A 33 11.14 -53.41 49.94
C LEU A 33 10.32 -53.09 48.68
N LEU A 34 10.05 -51.80 48.40
CA LEU A 34 9.34 -51.36 47.20
C LEU A 34 10.05 -51.83 45.92
N LEU A 35 11.36 -51.61 45.78
CA LEU A 35 12.12 -52.07 44.61
C LEU A 35 12.06 -53.60 44.44
N SER A 36 12.14 -54.34 45.55
CA SER A 36 12.01 -55.81 45.54
C SER A 36 10.61 -56.28 45.15
N THR A 37 9.56 -55.54 45.56
CA THR A 37 8.17 -55.82 45.20
C THR A 37 7.90 -55.50 43.74
N LEU A 38 8.38 -54.35 43.24
CA LEU A 38 8.29 -53.98 41.83
C LEU A 38 8.96 -55.02 40.93
N TYR A 39 10.12 -55.54 41.32
CA TYR A 39 10.78 -56.62 40.60
C TYR A 39 9.92 -57.89 40.48
N ARG A 40 9.11 -58.20 41.50
CA ARG A 40 8.25 -59.39 41.50
C ARG A 40 7.04 -59.23 40.59
N ILE A 41 6.40 -58.07 40.62
CA ILE A 41 5.11 -57.82 39.93
C ILE A 41 5.24 -57.35 38.48
N ILE A 42 6.43 -56.93 38.05
CA ILE A 42 6.57 -56.26 36.74
C ILE A 42 6.21 -57.18 35.57
N ASN A 43 5.34 -56.68 34.69
CA ASN A 43 4.80 -57.34 33.49
C ASN A 43 4.64 -56.32 32.34
N LYS A 44 4.07 -56.72 31.19
CA LYS A 44 3.91 -55.83 30.03
C LYS A 44 2.98 -54.64 30.27
N ASP A 45 1.99 -54.80 31.14
CA ASP A 45 0.92 -53.82 31.35
C ASP A 45 1.38 -52.71 32.31
N ASN A 46 1.97 -53.08 33.44
CA ASN A 46 2.48 -52.14 34.45
C ASN A 46 3.89 -51.57 34.14
N CYS A 47 4.61 -52.12 33.16
CA CYS A 47 5.93 -51.60 32.77
C CYS A 47 5.87 -50.13 32.31
N LYS A 48 4.75 -49.71 31.70
CA LYS A 48 4.54 -48.32 31.26
C LYS A 48 4.50 -47.31 32.41
N ILE A 49 4.13 -47.77 33.61
CA ILE A 49 4.05 -46.94 34.84
C ILE A 49 5.37 -47.02 35.62
N ILE A 50 5.98 -48.21 35.67
CA ILE A 50 7.21 -48.45 36.45
C ILE A 50 8.46 -47.89 35.74
N PHE A 51 8.51 -47.92 34.40
CA PHE A 51 9.69 -47.47 33.66
C PHE A 51 9.98 -45.97 33.80
N PRO A 52 8.99 -45.05 33.71
CA PRO A 52 9.21 -43.62 33.99
C PRO A 52 9.75 -43.34 35.39
N PHE A 53 9.30 -44.11 36.38
CA PHE A 53 9.83 -44.01 37.75
C PHE A 53 11.30 -44.42 37.83
N ILE A 54 11.71 -45.45 37.08
CA ILE A 54 13.11 -45.89 37.02
C ILE A 54 14.00 -44.86 36.30
N LEU A 55 13.48 -44.20 35.26
CA LEU A 55 14.15 -43.06 34.61
C LEU A 55 14.35 -41.91 35.60
N ASP A 56 13.31 -41.50 36.34
CA ASP A 56 13.40 -40.45 37.37
C ASP A 56 14.47 -40.78 38.44
N LEU A 57 14.56 -42.04 38.87
CA LEU A 57 15.59 -42.47 39.84
C LEU A 57 17.02 -42.40 39.29
N SER A 58 17.20 -42.56 37.98
CA SER A 58 18.52 -42.46 37.34
C SER A 58 18.98 -41.01 37.14
N GLU A 59 18.05 -40.10 36.84
CA GLU A 59 18.34 -38.70 36.56
C GLU A 59 18.61 -37.89 37.83
N ASN A 60 17.91 -38.21 38.91
CA ASN A 60 17.93 -37.41 40.15
C ASN A 60 18.62 -38.16 41.31
N PRO A 61 19.71 -37.61 41.89
CA PRO A 61 20.50 -38.31 42.90
C PRO A 61 19.71 -38.60 44.18
N LEU A 62 19.89 -39.81 44.74
CA LEU A 62 19.23 -40.26 45.96
C LEU A 62 20.03 -39.91 47.22
N GLU A 63 19.36 -39.35 48.22
CA GLU A 63 19.92 -39.11 49.55
C GLU A 63 19.71 -40.34 50.43
N LEU A 64 20.73 -41.20 50.50
CA LEU A 64 20.69 -42.45 51.26
C LEU A 64 22.00 -42.64 52.02
N ASP A 65 21.95 -43.30 53.19
CA ASP A 65 23.15 -43.63 53.94
C ASP A 65 24.00 -44.66 53.18
N PRO A 66 25.34 -44.59 53.24
CA PRO A 66 26.26 -45.47 52.48
C PRO A 66 25.98 -46.97 52.64
N ILE A 67 25.47 -47.38 53.81
CA ILE A 67 25.13 -48.78 54.13
C ILE A 67 24.09 -49.35 53.14
N TYR A 68 23.19 -48.52 52.61
CA TYR A 68 22.12 -48.94 51.72
C TYR A 68 22.49 -48.85 50.22
N HIS A 69 23.54 -48.11 49.85
CA HIS A 69 23.90 -47.86 48.44
C HIS A 69 24.08 -49.15 47.63
N ARG A 70 24.75 -50.14 48.21
CA ARG A 70 25.02 -51.43 47.57
C ARG A 70 23.71 -52.21 47.31
N SER A 71 22.84 -52.29 48.30
CA SER A 71 21.56 -53.01 48.20
C SER A 71 20.60 -52.32 47.23
N PHE A 72 20.52 -50.99 47.25
CA PHE A 72 19.71 -50.23 46.30
C PHE A 72 20.19 -50.43 44.87
N SER A 73 21.50 -50.30 44.64
CA SER A 73 22.10 -50.49 43.32
C SER A 73 21.85 -51.90 42.79
N PHE A 74 21.88 -52.91 43.66
CA PHE A 74 21.56 -54.30 43.29
C PHE A 74 20.09 -54.46 42.87
N HIS A 75 19.14 -54.06 43.72
CA HIS A 75 17.71 -54.20 43.41
C HIS A 75 17.27 -53.37 42.21
N PHE A 76 17.84 -52.17 42.05
CA PHE A 76 17.62 -51.32 40.88
C PHE A 76 18.11 -52.01 39.60
N LYS A 77 19.33 -52.57 39.59
CA LYS A 77 19.86 -53.31 38.43
C LYS A 77 18.99 -54.52 38.08
N CYS A 78 18.57 -55.30 39.07
CA CYS A 78 17.68 -56.44 38.82
C CYS A 78 16.35 -56.02 38.16
N LEU A 79 15.74 -54.93 38.64
CA LEU A 79 14.50 -54.39 38.07
C LEU A 79 14.72 -53.85 36.65
N LEU A 80 15.80 -53.11 36.44
CA LEU A 80 16.20 -52.57 35.14
C LEU A 80 16.44 -53.68 34.10
N THR A 81 17.09 -54.78 34.48
CA THR A 81 17.29 -55.94 33.61
C THR A 81 15.95 -56.58 33.23
N LYS A 82 15.00 -56.70 34.15
CA LYS A 82 13.69 -57.29 33.87
C LYS A 82 12.85 -56.41 32.94
N ILE A 83 12.93 -55.08 33.10
CA ILE A 83 12.31 -54.11 32.19
C ILE A 83 12.83 -54.24 30.76
N LYS A 84 14.16 -54.41 30.60
CA LYS A 84 14.78 -54.59 29.29
C LYS A 84 14.16 -55.74 28.47
N TYR A 85 13.80 -56.84 29.12
CA TYR A 85 13.17 -57.99 28.46
C TYR A 85 11.68 -57.79 28.14
N ILE A 86 11.02 -56.78 28.74
CA ILE A 86 9.60 -56.51 28.58
C ILE A 86 9.35 -55.41 27.53
N LEU A 87 10.26 -54.45 27.39
CA LEU A 87 10.14 -53.32 26.47
C LEU A 87 10.31 -53.72 24.99
N PRO A 88 9.58 -53.09 24.06
CA PRO A 88 9.80 -53.25 22.62
C PRO A 88 11.18 -52.72 22.18
N GLU A 89 11.78 -53.31 21.13
CA GLU A 89 13.10 -52.91 20.59
C GLU A 89 13.19 -51.45 20.13
N SER A 90 12.06 -50.79 19.89
CA SER A 90 12.01 -49.36 19.59
C SER A 90 12.37 -48.46 20.78
N PHE A 91 12.34 -48.96 22.02
CA PHE A 91 12.64 -48.20 23.25
C PHE A 91 14.05 -48.46 23.79
N THR A 92 14.87 -49.23 23.08
CA THR A 92 16.24 -49.61 23.52
C THR A 92 17.14 -48.40 23.78
N PHE A 93 16.94 -47.29 23.04
CA PHE A 93 17.70 -46.04 23.20
C PHE A 93 17.48 -45.35 24.57
N LEU A 94 16.32 -45.54 25.22
CA LEU A 94 16.06 -44.97 26.54
C LEU A 94 16.79 -45.73 27.65
N TYR A 95 17.13 -46.99 27.40
CA TYR A 95 17.83 -47.84 28.36
C TYR A 95 19.35 -47.65 28.30
N GLU A 96 19.93 -47.46 27.12
CA GLU A 96 21.39 -47.34 26.93
C GLU A 96 22.02 -46.18 27.72
N ASN A 97 21.23 -45.15 28.05
CA ASN A 97 21.66 -43.97 28.80
C ASN A 97 21.49 -44.07 30.33
N ILE A 98 20.90 -45.15 30.85
CA ILE A 98 20.70 -45.33 32.29
C ILE A 98 22.00 -45.87 32.92
N GLU A 99 22.93 -44.97 33.22
CA GLU A 99 24.10 -45.28 34.04
C GLU A 99 23.71 -45.36 35.53
N ASN A 100 24.54 -46.05 36.33
CA ASN A 100 24.30 -46.37 37.74
C ASN A 100 23.67 -45.21 38.56
N ILE A 101 22.81 -45.54 39.53
CA ILE A 101 22.20 -44.56 40.45
C ILE A 101 23.28 -43.66 41.07
N LYS A 102 23.07 -42.34 41.01
CA LYS A 102 23.88 -41.34 41.71
C LYS A 102 23.39 -41.18 43.15
N PHE A 103 24.30 -41.27 44.13
CA PHE A 103 23.98 -41.06 45.55
C PHE A 103 24.60 -39.76 46.07
N LYS A 104 23.86 -39.04 46.92
CA LYS A 104 24.39 -37.92 47.74
C LYS A 104 24.64 -38.42 49.16
N THR A 105 25.88 -38.34 49.64
CA THR A 105 26.23 -38.62 51.04
C THR A 105 25.82 -37.45 51.93
N LYS A 106 25.01 -37.70 52.96
CA LYS A 106 24.82 -36.74 54.06
C LYS A 106 26.18 -36.44 54.69
N LYS A 107 26.60 -35.17 54.71
CA LYS A 107 27.76 -34.74 55.49
C LYS A 107 27.47 -34.99 56.97
N ILE A 108 28.21 -35.90 57.57
CA ILE A 108 28.23 -36.10 59.02
C ILE A 108 29.10 -34.98 59.58
N SER A 109 28.51 -34.03 60.28
CA SER A 109 29.21 -33.18 61.24
C SER A 109 28.61 -33.43 62.61
N GLU A 110 29.36 -34.15 63.44
CA GLU A 110 29.05 -34.43 64.83
C GLU A 110 29.11 -33.14 65.68
N ALA A 111 28.33 -33.16 66.77
CA ALA A 111 28.34 -32.24 67.92
C ALA A 111 27.40 -31.02 67.88
N ASN A 112 26.09 -31.28 68.03
CA ASN A 112 25.35 -30.89 69.24
C ASN A 112 23.97 -31.57 69.27
N ILE A 113 23.78 -32.48 70.21
CA ILE A 113 22.50 -33.11 70.54
C ILE A 113 21.62 -32.03 71.19
N LYS A 114 20.72 -31.44 70.41
CA LYS A 114 19.44 -30.93 70.90
C LYS A 114 18.37 -31.58 70.05
N THR A 115 17.56 -32.40 70.69
CA THR A 115 16.37 -33.06 70.17
C THR A 115 15.49 -32.05 69.44
N GLU A 116 15.51 -32.07 68.10
CA GLU A 116 14.39 -31.55 67.31
C GLU A 116 13.19 -32.44 67.65
N LYS A 117 12.30 -31.94 68.51
CA LYS A 117 10.99 -32.57 68.73
C LYS A 117 10.31 -32.65 67.37
N LYS A 118 10.17 -33.87 66.86
CA LYS A 118 9.29 -34.18 65.72
C LYS A 118 7.96 -33.48 65.96
N PHE A 119 7.53 -32.67 65.00
CA PHE A 119 6.17 -32.14 64.99
C PHE A 119 5.21 -33.34 64.95
N LEU A 120 4.55 -33.59 66.08
CA LEU A 120 3.54 -34.63 66.23
C LEU A 120 2.18 -33.94 66.07
N PRO A 121 1.49 -34.10 64.92
CA PRO A 121 0.27 -33.34 64.62
C PRO A 121 -0.82 -33.52 65.68
N PHE A 122 -0.90 -34.69 66.31
CA PHE A 122 -1.84 -34.96 67.40
C PHE A 122 -1.50 -34.24 68.71
N GLU A 123 -0.22 -34.11 69.10
CA GLU A 123 0.16 -33.32 70.27
C GLU A 123 -0.01 -31.82 70.01
N PHE A 124 0.24 -31.37 68.78
CA PHE A 124 0.03 -29.98 68.39
C PHE A 124 -1.46 -29.60 68.41
N ILE A 125 -2.32 -30.46 67.85
CA ILE A 125 -3.79 -30.28 67.91
C ILE A 125 -4.28 -30.40 69.36
N TYR A 126 -3.78 -31.37 70.14
CA TYR A 126 -4.13 -31.52 71.55
C TYR A 126 -3.75 -30.29 72.38
N ASN A 127 -2.57 -29.72 72.16
CA ASN A 127 -2.12 -28.51 72.84
C ASN A 127 -2.88 -27.26 72.37
N ILE A 128 -3.21 -27.13 71.08
CA ILE A 128 -4.06 -26.04 70.57
C ILE A 128 -5.48 -26.12 71.15
N VAL A 129 -6.05 -27.32 71.25
CA VAL A 129 -7.38 -27.53 71.84
C VAL A 129 -7.34 -27.24 73.34
N LEU A 130 -6.30 -27.67 74.07
CA LEU A 130 -6.13 -27.33 75.48
C LEU A 130 -5.93 -25.84 75.72
N GLU A 131 -5.14 -25.18 74.87
CA GLU A 131 -4.87 -23.74 74.97
C GLU A 131 -6.14 -22.95 74.65
N ALA A 132 -6.90 -23.35 73.61
CA ALA A 132 -8.21 -22.80 73.30
C ALA A 132 -9.24 -23.02 74.43
N LEU A 133 -9.23 -24.19 75.10
CA LEU A 133 -10.09 -24.48 76.25
C LEU A 133 -9.76 -23.64 77.49
N VAL A 134 -8.52 -23.15 77.62
CA VAL A 134 -8.04 -22.35 78.75
C VAL A 134 -8.22 -20.85 78.51
N THR A 135 -8.11 -20.38 77.27
CA THR A 135 -8.11 -18.95 76.94
C THR A 135 -9.39 -18.43 76.31
N ALA A 136 -10.22 -19.29 75.71
CA ALA A 136 -11.45 -18.87 75.04
C ALA A 136 -12.66 -18.94 75.98
N SER A 137 -13.64 -18.06 75.77
CA SER A 137 -14.89 -18.10 76.51
C SER A 137 -15.65 -19.40 76.20
N SER A 138 -16.49 -19.87 77.12
CA SER A 138 -17.29 -21.09 76.94
C SER A 138 -18.11 -21.08 75.65
N LYS A 139 -18.48 -19.90 75.14
CA LYS A 139 -19.20 -19.72 73.87
C LYS A 139 -18.34 -19.97 72.62
N GLU A 140 -17.06 -19.61 72.66
CA GLU A 140 -16.12 -19.80 71.54
C GLU A 140 -15.69 -21.26 71.43
N ILE A 141 -15.55 -21.93 72.57
CA ILE A 141 -15.29 -23.37 72.65
C ILE A 141 -16.49 -24.16 72.07
N GLU A 142 -17.71 -23.77 72.43
CA GLU A 142 -18.96 -24.37 71.92
C GLU A 142 -19.04 -24.25 70.39
N ASN A 143 -18.75 -23.06 69.84
CA ASN A 143 -18.74 -22.85 68.38
C ASN A 143 -17.66 -23.66 67.64
N ILE A 144 -16.47 -23.82 68.22
CA ILE A 144 -15.39 -24.62 67.60
C ILE A 144 -15.75 -26.10 67.60
N ILE A 145 -16.36 -26.59 68.68
CA ILE A 145 -16.81 -27.98 68.76
C ILE A 145 -17.99 -28.22 67.79
N ASP A 146 -18.94 -27.28 67.69
CA ASP A 146 -20.05 -27.37 66.73
C ASP A 146 -19.56 -27.34 65.27
N CYS A 147 -18.51 -26.58 64.94
CA CYS A 147 -17.94 -26.58 63.59
C CYS A 147 -17.30 -27.92 63.18
N TYR A 148 -16.73 -28.67 64.11
CA TYR A 148 -15.99 -29.91 63.81
C TYR A 148 -16.78 -31.19 64.11
N PHE A 149 -17.73 -31.14 65.04
CA PHE A 149 -18.46 -32.30 65.56
C PHE A 149 -19.98 -32.11 65.60
N GLY A 150 -20.49 -30.92 65.25
CA GLY A 150 -21.92 -30.63 65.18
C GLY A 150 -22.60 -31.42 64.06
N SER A 151 -23.43 -32.38 64.46
CA SER A 151 -24.34 -33.09 63.58
C SER A 151 -25.57 -32.23 63.28
N SER A 152 -25.51 -31.40 62.24
CA SER A 152 -26.72 -30.89 61.59
C SER A 152 -26.49 -30.80 60.08
N LYS A 153 -27.09 -31.77 59.37
CA LYS A 153 -27.54 -31.53 57.99
C LYS A 153 -28.50 -30.35 58.06
N GLU A 154 -28.09 -29.21 57.52
CA GLU A 154 -28.84 -28.33 56.61
C GLU A 154 -28.20 -26.94 56.57
N ASP A 155 -28.00 -26.47 55.34
CA ASP A 155 -27.77 -25.08 54.91
C ASP A 155 -26.52 -24.32 55.39
N LEU A 156 -25.38 -24.63 54.76
CA LEU A 156 -24.36 -23.62 54.46
C LEU A 156 -24.04 -23.65 52.97
N MET A 157 -24.80 -22.85 52.20
CA MET A 157 -24.41 -22.35 50.89
C MET A 157 -23.07 -21.57 50.99
N PHE A 158 -22.32 -21.60 49.89
CA PHE A 158 -20.94 -21.09 49.67
C PHE A 158 -19.80 -22.07 49.97
N LYS A 159 -19.58 -23.01 49.03
CA LYS A 159 -18.22 -23.47 48.72
C LYS A 159 -17.68 -22.63 47.56
N PRO A 160 -16.53 -21.94 47.68
CA PRO A 160 -15.84 -21.43 46.49
C PRO A 160 -15.51 -22.64 45.59
N ASN A 161 -15.77 -22.54 44.29
CA ASN A 161 -15.46 -23.62 43.35
C ASN A 161 -13.95 -23.90 43.45
N PHE A 162 -13.56 -25.16 43.71
CA PHE A 162 -12.16 -25.55 43.86
C PHE A 162 -11.30 -25.06 42.69
N ILE A 163 -11.84 -25.09 41.47
CA ILE A 163 -11.20 -24.54 40.26
C ILE A 163 -10.97 -23.04 40.39
N SER A 164 -11.98 -22.26 40.82
CA SER A 164 -11.86 -20.81 41.02
C SER A 164 -10.76 -20.42 42.01
N GLU A 165 -10.54 -21.23 43.03
CA GLU A 165 -9.53 -20.95 44.07
C GLU A 165 -8.11 -21.26 43.54
N ILE A 166 -7.97 -22.33 42.74
CA ILE A 166 -6.70 -22.64 42.06
C ILE A 166 -6.36 -21.54 41.05
N LEU A 167 -7.31 -21.12 40.22
CA LEU A 167 -7.10 -20.07 39.21
C LEU A 167 -6.64 -18.76 39.86
N LYS A 168 -7.30 -18.31 40.96
CA LYS A 168 -6.87 -17.12 41.72
C LYS A 168 -5.43 -17.23 42.22
N ASN A 169 -5.07 -18.38 42.81
CA ASN A 169 -3.74 -18.56 43.38
C ASN A 169 -2.64 -18.74 42.33
N MET A 170 -3.00 -19.08 41.09
CA MET A 170 -2.04 -19.28 40.01
C MET A 170 -1.28 -17.99 39.65
N VAL A 171 -1.92 -16.82 39.79
CA VAL A 171 -1.33 -15.50 39.52
C VAL A 171 -0.13 -15.19 40.45
N HIS A 172 -0.06 -15.84 41.61
CA HIS A 172 1.01 -15.64 42.59
C HIS A 172 2.24 -16.53 42.38
N LEU A 173 2.20 -17.45 41.40
CA LEU A 173 3.31 -18.33 41.08
C LEU A 173 4.36 -17.57 40.25
N LYS A 174 5.63 -17.61 40.71
CA LYS A 174 6.74 -16.87 40.08
C LYS A 174 7.53 -17.65 39.03
N GLU A 175 7.35 -18.96 38.94
CA GLU A 175 8.13 -19.84 38.06
C GLU A 175 7.24 -20.45 36.97
N ASP A 176 7.62 -20.27 35.70
CA ASP A 176 6.87 -20.76 34.53
C ASP A 176 6.62 -22.27 34.57
N LYS A 177 7.58 -23.04 35.11
CA LYS A 177 7.45 -24.50 35.25
C LYS A 177 6.31 -24.89 36.19
N ASN A 178 6.08 -24.11 37.25
CA ASN A 178 5.00 -24.36 38.20
C ASN A 178 3.65 -23.95 37.60
N ILE A 179 3.60 -22.85 36.86
CA ILE A 179 2.42 -22.42 36.11
C ILE A 179 2.00 -23.51 35.11
N ASN A 180 2.92 -24.01 34.28
CA ASN A 180 2.62 -25.05 33.30
C ASN A 180 2.14 -26.36 33.94
N ASN A 181 2.71 -26.75 35.08
CA ASN A 181 2.25 -27.93 35.82
C ASN A 181 0.85 -27.73 36.40
N CYS A 182 0.53 -26.54 36.92
CA CYS A 182 -0.80 -26.18 37.38
C CYS A 182 -1.82 -26.19 36.23
N ILE A 183 -1.48 -25.63 35.06
CA ILE A 183 -2.32 -25.66 33.86
C ILE A 183 -2.61 -27.11 33.44
N LYS A 184 -1.59 -27.97 33.41
CA LYS A 184 -1.76 -29.39 33.09
C LYS A 184 -2.67 -30.13 34.07
N TYR A 185 -2.55 -29.83 35.36
CA TYR A 185 -3.42 -30.40 36.39
C TYR A 185 -4.87 -29.94 36.22
N ILE A 186 -5.08 -28.64 36.00
CA ILE A 186 -6.42 -28.06 35.80
C ILE A 186 -7.06 -28.61 34.52
N ALA A 187 -6.34 -28.67 33.41
CA ALA A 187 -6.85 -29.18 32.13
C ALA A 187 -7.43 -30.60 32.24
N ASN A 188 -6.83 -31.46 33.09
CA ASN A 188 -7.31 -32.82 33.33
C ASN A 188 -8.58 -32.91 34.20
N ILE A 189 -8.86 -31.89 35.01
CA ILE A 189 -9.96 -31.90 35.99
C ILE A 189 -11.15 -31.05 35.55
N LEU A 190 -10.92 -30.07 34.65
CA LEU A 190 -11.97 -29.20 34.13
C LEU A 190 -13.15 -30.00 33.58
N THR A 191 -14.34 -29.55 33.93
CA THR A 191 -15.61 -30.01 33.34
C THR A 191 -16.22 -28.91 32.48
N LYS A 192 -17.27 -29.25 31.72
CA LYS A 192 -17.99 -28.26 30.89
C LYS A 192 -18.57 -27.11 31.73
N ASP A 193 -19.00 -27.39 32.96
CA ASP A 193 -19.59 -26.39 33.86
C ASP A 193 -18.57 -25.33 34.33
N ASP A 194 -17.28 -25.65 34.31
CA ASP A 194 -16.21 -24.75 34.73
C ASP A 194 -15.77 -23.75 33.64
N THR A 195 -16.27 -23.92 32.41
CA THR A 195 -15.86 -23.14 31.21
C THR A 195 -15.96 -21.63 31.41
N ASN A 196 -17.07 -21.15 31.97
CA ASN A 196 -17.27 -19.72 32.21
C ASN A 196 -16.25 -19.14 33.21
N GLN A 197 -15.93 -19.91 34.25
CA GLN A 197 -14.98 -19.46 35.27
C GLN A 197 -13.55 -19.41 34.74
N LEU A 198 -13.19 -20.40 33.91
CA LEU A 198 -11.91 -20.40 33.20
C LEU A 198 -11.82 -19.20 32.26
N LEU A 199 -12.84 -18.94 31.45
CA LEU A 199 -12.86 -17.82 30.52
C LEU A 199 -12.82 -16.47 31.24
N ASP A 200 -13.49 -16.33 32.38
CA ASP A 200 -13.39 -15.13 33.23
C ASP A 200 -11.97 -14.88 33.74
N PHE A 201 -11.26 -15.95 34.12
CA PHE A 201 -9.86 -15.86 34.52
C PHE A 201 -8.95 -15.50 33.34
N LEU A 202 -9.15 -16.13 32.18
CA LEU A 202 -8.35 -15.89 30.97
C LEU A 202 -8.57 -14.48 30.41
N ASN A 203 -9.77 -13.92 30.53
CA ASN A 203 -10.07 -12.53 30.20
C ASN A 203 -9.26 -11.51 31.01
N GLN A 204 -8.70 -11.91 32.15
CA GLN A 204 -7.83 -11.08 32.97
C GLN A 204 -6.34 -11.42 32.77
N ASN A 205 -6.02 -12.52 32.07
CA ASN A 205 -4.69 -13.10 31.99
C ASN A 205 -4.38 -13.66 30.58
N TYR A 206 -4.42 -12.80 29.56
CA TYR A 206 -4.29 -13.20 28.15
C TYR A 206 -2.99 -13.94 27.80
N SER A 207 -1.89 -13.68 28.51
CA SER A 207 -0.61 -14.36 28.29
C SER A 207 -0.68 -15.87 28.50
N LEU A 208 -1.65 -16.34 29.29
CA LEU A 208 -1.83 -17.75 29.60
C LEU A 208 -2.77 -18.47 28.61
N CYS A 209 -3.53 -17.75 27.78
CA CYS A 209 -4.52 -18.31 26.87
C CYS A 209 -3.94 -19.39 25.95
N ASN A 210 -2.82 -19.11 25.28
CA ASN A 210 -2.17 -20.05 24.36
C ASN A 210 -1.80 -21.37 25.05
N ILE A 211 -1.21 -21.29 26.25
CA ILE A 211 -0.76 -22.47 26.99
C ILE A 211 -1.97 -23.25 27.52
N PHE A 212 -3.00 -22.56 28.04
CA PHE A 212 -4.23 -23.19 28.50
C PHE A 212 -4.97 -23.89 27.36
N PHE A 213 -5.26 -23.19 26.28
CA PHE A 213 -5.99 -23.76 25.16
C PHE A 213 -5.23 -24.91 24.52
N LEU A 214 -3.89 -24.82 24.38
CA LEU A 214 -3.08 -25.91 23.84
C LEU A 214 -3.11 -27.13 24.77
N THR A 215 -3.02 -26.91 26.08
CA THR A 215 -3.07 -28.00 27.06
C THR A 215 -4.46 -28.63 27.10
N ILE A 216 -5.54 -27.85 27.11
CA ILE A 216 -6.90 -28.38 27.12
C ILE A 216 -7.20 -29.12 25.81
N PHE A 217 -6.75 -28.60 24.67
CA PHE A 217 -6.90 -29.28 23.38
C PHE A 217 -6.24 -30.67 23.38
N LEU A 218 -5.07 -30.81 24.00
CA LEU A 218 -4.33 -32.08 24.05
C LEU A 218 -4.89 -33.08 25.08
N TYR A 219 -5.34 -32.60 26.24
CA TYR A 219 -5.71 -33.46 27.37
C TYR A 219 -7.23 -33.62 27.56
N ASN A 220 -8.04 -32.67 27.12
CA ASN A 220 -9.47 -32.61 27.37
C ASN A 220 -10.24 -31.90 26.22
N PHE A 221 -10.29 -32.58 25.08
CA PHE A 221 -10.87 -32.03 23.85
C PHE A 221 -12.36 -31.70 23.96
N ASP A 222 -13.14 -32.43 24.77
CA ASP A 222 -14.57 -32.15 24.96
C ASP A 222 -14.80 -30.80 25.65
N VAL A 223 -13.96 -30.44 26.62
CA VAL A 223 -13.98 -29.12 27.25
C VAL A 223 -13.48 -28.05 26.29
N TYR A 224 -12.46 -28.36 25.47
CA TYR A 224 -12.01 -27.44 24.41
C TYR A 224 -13.15 -27.08 23.45
N LYS A 225 -13.93 -28.06 22.97
CA LYS A 225 -15.09 -27.82 22.11
C LYS A 225 -16.18 -27.01 22.80
N ASN A 226 -16.42 -27.25 24.08
CA ASN A 226 -17.36 -26.44 24.86
C ASN A 226 -16.87 -25.00 25.04
N ILE A 227 -15.56 -24.79 25.23
CA ILE A 227 -14.96 -23.45 25.25
C ILE A 227 -15.19 -22.74 23.91
N GLU A 228 -14.92 -23.41 22.79
CA GLU A 228 -15.15 -22.88 21.44
C GLU A 228 -16.62 -22.43 21.27
N GLU A 229 -17.58 -23.28 21.65
CA GLU A 229 -19.02 -22.97 21.57
C GLU A 229 -19.43 -21.79 22.47
N VAL A 230 -18.92 -21.72 23.71
CA VAL A 230 -19.23 -20.63 24.65
C VAL A 230 -18.65 -19.30 24.16
N VAL A 231 -17.42 -19.31 23.62
CA VAL A 231 -16.79 -18.12 23.04
C VAL A 231 -17.57 -17.62 21.81
N LEU A 232 -18.04 -18.53 20.95
CA LEU A 232 -18.80 -18.20 19.74
C LEU A 232 -20.30 -17.95 19.96
N SER A 233 -20.79 -18.01 21.19
CA SER A 233 -22.18 -17.72 21.55
C SER A 233 -22.33 -16.56 22.52
N THR A 234 -21.26 -16.17 23.22
CA THR A 234 -21.31 -15.19 24.30
C THR A 234 -20.40 -13.99 24.03
N GLN A 235 -21.00 -12.82 23.81
CA GLN A 235 -20.27 -11.56 23.50
C GLN A 235 -19.16 -11.23 24.51
N LYS A 236 -19.35 -11.56 25.79
CA LYS A 236 -18.39 -11.30 26.88
C LYS A 236 -17.01 -11.93 26.65
N TYR A 237 -16.95 -13.09 25.99
CA TYR A 237 -15.71 -13.84 25.76
C TYR A 237 -15.21 -13.71 24.32
N PHE A 238 -15.96 -13.01 23.47
CA PHE A 238 -15.61 -12.79 22.08
C PHE A 238 -14.66 -11.58 21.96
N ASN A 239 -13.36 -11.81 22.19
CA ASN A 239 -12.30 -10.82 22.00
C ASN A 239 -11.13 -11.37 21.18
N PHE A 240 -10.29 -10.46 20.70
CA PHE A 240 -9.18 -10.75 19.81
C PHE A 240 -8.19 -11.76 20.44
N GLU A 241 -7.80 -11.55 21.69
CA GLU A 241 -6.80 -12.34 22.39
C GLU A 241 -7.24 -13.79 22.61
N ILE A 242 -8.52 -14.01 22.95
CA ILE A 242 -9.08 -15.36 23.13
C ILE A 242 -9.20 -16.07 21.79
N ILE A 243 -9.76 -15.41 20.77
CA ILE A 243 -10.02 -16.03 19.46
C ILE A 243 -8.71 -16.44 18.78
N THR A 244 -7.69 -15.58 18.85
CA THR A 244 -6.39 -15.85 18.23
C THR A 244 -5.61 -16.95 18.96
N ALA A 245 -5.86 -17.15 20.25
CA ALA A 245 -5.23 -18.18 21.06
C ALA A 245 -5.82 -19.59 20.90
N LEU A 246 -7.05 -19.72 20.39
CA LEU A 246 -7.68 -21.02 20.13
C LEU A 246 -6.92 -21.75 19.00
N ILE A 247 -6.67 -23.05 19.13
CA ILE A 247 -5.89 -23.84 18.16
C ILE A 247 -6.72 -24.13 16.90
N GLU A 248 -7.84 -24.82 17.08
CA GLU A 248 -8.82 -25.06 16.03
C GLU A 248 -10.04 -24.18 16.29
N ILE A 249 -10.45 -23.42 15.27
CA ILE A 249 -11.68 -22.63 15.29
C ILE A 249 -12.37 -22.72 13.93
N ASP A 250 -13.69 -22.82 13.95
CA ASP A 250 -14.52 -22.68 12.75
C ASP A 250 -14.62 -21.19 12.35
N ILE A 251 -13.87 -20.80 11.32
CA ILE A 251 -13.78 -19.41 10.87
C ILE A 251 -15.11 -18.89 10.31
N GLN A 252 -15.93 -19.75 9.69
CA GLN A 252 -17.24 -19.34 9.19
C GLN A 252 -18.17 -18.95 10.34
N LYS A 253 -18.14 -19.71 11.45
CA LYS A 253 -18.90 -19.35 12.66
C LYS A 253 -18.39 -18.06 13.31
N VAL A 254 -17.08 -17.84 13.34
CA VAL A 254 -16.48 -16.58 13.83
C VAL A 254 -17.02 -15.40 13.02
N PHE A 255 -16.99 -15.50 11.69
CA PHE A 255 -17.48 -14.45 10.81
C PHE A 255 -18.97 -14.17 10.96
N ASN A 256 -19.81 -15.22 11.03
CA ASN A 256 -21.25 -15.07 11.27
C ASN A 256 -21.51 -14.35 12.60
N PHE A 257 -20.79 -14.70 13.66
CA PHE A 257 -20.93 -14.05 14.96
C PHE A 257 -20.48 -12.58 14.95
N ILE A 258 -19.40 -12.24 14.22
CA ILE A 258 -18.96 -10.85 14.05
C ILE A 258 -20.04 -10.01 13.37
N ASP A 259 -20.65 -10.55 12.31
CA ASP A 259 -21.71 -9.87 11.56
C ASP A 259 -22.97 -9.66 12.41
N GLU A 260 -23.36 -10.66 13.20
CA GLU A 260 -24.51 -10.57 14.12
C GLU A 260 -24.27 -9.59 15.27
N SER A 261 -23.05 -9.57 15.82
CA SER A 261 -22.68 -8.74 16.97
C SER A 261 -22.33 -7.28 16.62
N LYS A 262 -22.17 -6.95 15.33
CA LYS A 262 -21.76 -5.62 14.82
C LYS A 262 -20.45 -5.10 15.41
N ASN A 263 -19.56 -5.99 15.83
CA ASN A 263 -18.31 -5.64 16.49
C ASN A 263 -17.21 -5.35 15.43
N GLU A 264 -17.32 -4.20 14.74
CA GLU A 264 -16.44 -3.86 13.60
C GLU A 264 -14.96 -3.70 14.02
N ASP A 265 -14.68 -3.27 15.24
CA ASP A 265 -13.31 -3.00 15.73
C ASP A 265 -12.41 -4.25 15.76
N ILE A 266 -12.99 -5.43 15.95
CA ILE A 266 -12.26 -6.70 16.09
C ILE A 266 -12.14 -7.42 14.73
N LYS A 267 -13.00 -7.06 13.76
CA LYS A 267 -13.14 -7.73 12.47
C LYS A 267 -11.86 -7.71 11.64
N ILE A 268 -11.28 -6.52 11.44
CA ILE A 268 -10.06 -6.36 10.64
C ILE A 268 -8.84 -7.01 11.33
N PRO A 269 -8.56 -6.76 12.63
CA PRO A 269 -7.47 -7.44 13.32
C PRO A 269 -7.53 -8.97 13.23
N LEU A 270 -8.72 -9.57 13.36
CA LEU A 270 -8.89 -11.02 13.23
C LEU A 270 -8.59 -11.52 11.82
N LEU A 271 -9.09 -10.83 10.79
CA LEU A 271 -8.80 -11.19 9.41
C LEU A 271 -7.29 -11.18 9.14
N LYS A 272 -6.58 -10.15 9.62
CA LYS A 272 -5.11 -10.07 9.53
C LYS A 272 -4.43 -11.28 10.17
N ASN A 273 -4.79 -11.56 11.44
CA ASN A 273 -4.21 -12.68 12.17
C ASN A 273 -4.48 -14.03 11.49
N PHE A 274 -5.69 -14.24 10.96
CA PHE A 274 -6.03 -15.49 10.27
C PHE A 274 -5.23 -15.69 8.98
N ILE A 275 -4.96 -14.62 8.20
CA ILE A 275 -4.09 -14.75 7.02
C ILE A 275 -2.66 -15.10 7.44
N GLU A 276 -2.11 -14.43 8.45
CA GLU A 276 -0.72 -14.62 8.89
C GLU A 276 -0.49 -15.99 9.55
N ASN A 277 -1.41 -16.45 10.38
CA ASN A 277 -1.22 -17.61 11.25
C ASN A 277 -2.01 -18.85 10.80
N ARG A 278 -2.98 -18.72 9.87
CA ARG A 278 -3.86 -19.82 9.42
C ARG A 278 -4.02 -19.87 7.90
N PRO A 279 -2.94 -20.14 7.14
CA PRO A 279 -2.97 -20.11 5.67
C PRO A 279 -3.94 -21.13 5.03
N LYS A 280 -4.31 -22.20 5.74
CA LYS A 280 -5.28 -23.18 5.23
C LYS A 280 -6.68 -22.61 5.01
N ASN A 281 -7.00 -21.48 5.64
CA ASN A 281 -8.33 -20.87 5.59
C ASN A 281 -8.42 -19.69 4.61
N GLU A 282 -7.38 -19.44 3.80
CA GLU A 282 -7.32 -18.33 2.85
C GLU A 282 -8.54 -18.27 1.91
N ASN A 283 -9.00 -19.43 1.41
CA ASN A 283 -10.19 -19.50 0.55
C ASN A 283 -11.49 -19.09 1.25
N GLU A 284 -11.64 -19.44 2.54
CA GLU A 284 -12.82 -19.06 3.34
C GLU A 284 -12.82 -17.56 3.60
N ILE A 285 -11.64 -16.98 3.84
CA ILE A 285 -11.46 -15.53 4.00
C ILE A 285 -11.80 -14.81 2.69
N ILE A 286 -11.29 -15.28 1.55
CA ILE A 286 -11.62 -14.70 0.23
C ILE A 286 -13.13 -14.74 -0.02
N GLN A 287 -13.78 -15.86 0.26
CA GLN A 287 -15.22 -16.00 0.07
C GLN A 287 -16.00 -15.05 0.99
N TYR A 288 -15.58 -14.89 2.23
CA TYR A 288 -16.18 -13.93 3.15
C TYR A 288 -16.02 -12.48 2.68
N LEU A 289 -14.84 -12.10 2.20
CA LEU A 289 -14.59 -10.76 1.66
C LEU A 289 -15.46 -10.44 0.44
N LYS A 290 -15.77 -11.44 -0.40
CA LYS A 290 -16.66 -11.28 -1.56
C LYS A 290 -18.10 -10.98 -1.21
N GLU A 291 -18.57 -11.36 -0.02
CA GLU A 291 -19.94 -11.09 0.42
C GLU A 291 -20.21 -9.59 0.71
N ASN A 292 -19.22 -8.70 0.46
CA ASN A 292 -19.32 -7.24 0.62
C ASN A 292 -19.73 -6.78 2.02
N LYS A 293 -19.37 -7.55 3.05
CA LYS A 293 -19.69 -7.24 4.46
C LYS A 293 -18.68 -6.30 5.14
N ILE A 294 -17.77 -5.71 4.37
CA ILE A 294 -16.75 -4.76 4.82
C ILE A 294 -16.88 -3.49 3.99
N GLN A 295 -16.68 -2.34 4.62
CA GLN A 295 -16.63 -1.06 3.90
C GLN A 295 -15.51 -1.11 2.84
N LYS A 296 -15.81 -0.64 1.63
CA LYS A 296 -14.90 -0.76 0.48
C LYS A 296 -13.52 -0.14 0.72
N ASP A 297 -13.45 0.99 1.42
CA ASP A 297 -12.17 1.66 1.72
C ASP A 297 -11.24 0.78 2.57
N LEU A 298 -11.79 0.17 3.62
CA LEU A 298 -11.06 -0.75 4.49
C LEU A 298 -10.67 -2.05 3.75
N LEU A 299 -11.52 -2.50 2.82
CA LEU A 299 -11.22 -3.65 1.96
C LEU A 299 -10.02 -3.36 1.05
N VAL A 300 -9.97 -2.18 0.44
CA VAL A 300 -8.86 -1.77 -0.44
C VAL A 300 -7.55 -1.68 0.34
N GLU A 301 -7.55 -1.07 1.53
CA GLU A 301 -6.36 -1.02 2.39
C GLU A 301 -5.88 -2.42 2.79
N PHE A 302 -6.81 -3.30 3.16
CA PHE A 302 -6.50 -4.70 3.48
C PHE A 302 -5.89 -5.43 2.28
N PHE A 303 -6.42 -5.22 1.07
CA PHE A 303 -5.88 -5.79 -0.17
C PHE A 303 -4.46 -5.30 -0.47
N LYS A 304 -4.15 -4.02 -0.20
CA LYS A 304 -2.80 -3.49 -0.37
C LYS A 304 -1.81 -4.15 0.58
N GLU A 305 -2.18 -4.32 1.85
CA GLU A 305 -1.31 -4.88 2.88
C GLU A 305 -0.99 -6.36 2.61
N TYR A 306 -1.95 -7.15 2.13
CA TYR A 306 -1.82 -8.58 1.87
C TYR A 306 -1.83 -8.94 0.38
N PHE A 307 -1.40 -8.04 -0.50
CA PHE A 307 -1.53 -8.18 -1.96
C PHE A 307 -1.03 -9.51 -2.53
N CYS A 308 0.06 -10.06 -1.98
CA CYS A 308 0.63 -11.34 -2.42
C CYS A 308 -0.35 -12.52 -2.33
N HIS A 309 -1.26 -12.50 -1.36
CA HIS A 309 -2.29 -13.52 -1.13
C HIS A 309 -3.47 -13.36 -2.10
N PHE A 310 -3.79 -12.11 -2.46
CA PHE A 310 -4.99 -11.80 -3.23
C PHE A 310 -4.76 -11.57 -4.72
N LYS A 311 -3.51 -11.55 -5.20
CA LYS A 311 -3.15 -11.20 -6.59
C LYS A 311 -3.95 -11.97 -7.64
N SER A 312 -4.18 -13.27 -7.45
CA SER A 312 -4.94 -14.12 -8.40
C SER A 312 -6.45 -13.87 -8.38
N HIS A 313 -6.97 -13.30 -7.30
CA HIS A 313 -8.40 -13.16 -7.07
C HIS A 313 -8.92 -11.74 -7.30
N ILE A 314 -8.08 -10.77 -7.67
CA ILE A 314 -8.47 -9.36 -7.88
C ILE A 314 -9.68 -9.21 -8.82
N ASN A 315 -9.69 -9.98 -9.91
CA ASN A 315 -10.77 -9.94 -10.90
C ASN A 315 -12.09 -10.56 -10.40
N GLU A 316 -12.05 -11.26 -9.27
CA GLU A 316 -13.23 -11.86 -8.65
C GLU A 316 -13.97 -10.88 -7.72
N PHE A 317 -13.39 -9.70 -7.46
CA PHE A 317 -13.98 -8.63 -6.67
C PHE A 317 -14.51 -7.50 -7.57
N GLU A 318 -15.68 -6.95 -7.22
CA GLU A 318 -16.31 -5.83 -7.92
C GLU A 318 -15.70 -4.48 -7.49
N PHE A 319 -14.39 -4.33 -7.70
CA PHE A 319 -13.69 -3.06 -7.46
C PHE A 319 -13.97 -2.05 -8.59
N THR A 320 -14.14 -0.79 -8.21
CA THR A 320 -14.16 0.31 -9.19
C THR A 320 -12.77 0.52 -9.79
N LEU A 321 -12.67 1.21 -10.93
CA LEU A 321 -11.38 1.49 -11.57
C LEU A 321 -10.43 2.28 -10.65
N GLU A 322 -10.95 3.18 -9.82
CA GLU A 322 -10.15 3.96 -8.86
C GLU A 322 -9.61 3.09 -7.72
N GLU A 323 -10.41 2.14 -7.25
CA GLU A 323 -10.01 1.12 -6.27
C GLU A 323 -8.93 0.20 -6.85
N GLN A 324 -9.10 -0.28 -8.09
CA GLN A 324 -8.11 -1.10 -8.78
C GLN A 324 -6.78 -0.36 -8.99
N LEU A 325 -6.83 0.92 -9.40
CA LEU A 325 -5.63 1.75 -9.57
C LEU A 325 -4.93 2.03 -8.24
N SER A 326 -5.70 2.18 -7.16
CA SER A 326 -5.18 2.30 -5.80
C SER A 326 -4.40 1.03 -5.42
N ILE A 327 -4.97 -0.16 -5.65
CA ILE A 327 -4.32 -1.46 -5.37
C ILE A 327 -3.06 -1.65 -6.24
N ALA A 328 -3.08 -1.17 -7.49
CA ALA A 328 -1.95 -1.27 -8.41
C ALA A 328 -0.69 -0.55 -7.93
N GLU A 329 -0.75 0.30 -6.90
CA GLU A 329 0.43 0.87 -6.22
C GLU A 329 1.39 -0.21 -5.71
N CYS A 330 0.89 -1.40 -5.39
CA CYS A 330 1.68 -2.51 -4.88
C CYS A 330 2.37 -3.34 -5.99
N ASP A 331 1.93 -3.25 -7.24
CA ASP A 331 2.41 -4.10 -8.34
C ASP A 331 2.33 -3.39 -9.70
N ASP A 332 3.49 -3.29 -10.34
CA ASP A 332 3.64 -2.62 -11.63
C ASP A 332 2.90 -3.36 -12.76
N THR A 333 2.92 -4.70 -12.76
CA THR A 333 2.27 -5.52 -13.80
C THR A 333 0.76 -5.30 -13.83
N LEU A 334 0.14 -5.20 -12.65
CA LEU A 334 -1.27 -4.92 -12.52
C LEU A 334 -1.64 -3.54 -13.10
N PHE A 335 -0.78 -2.53 -12.97
CA PHE A 335 -1.03 -1.22 -13.56
C PHE A 335 -1.09 -1.30 -15.10
N TYR A 336 -0.18 -2.06 -15.72
CA TYR A 336 -0.21 -2.27 -17.18
C TYR A 336 -1.48 -2.98 -17.62
N ASP A 337 -1.90 -4.02 -16.90
CA ASP A 337 -3.13 -4.76 -17.20
C ASP A 337 -4.38 -3.86 -17.10
N ILE A 338 -4.48 -3.05 -16.04
CA ILE A 338 -5.56 -2.09 -15.86
C ILE A 338 -5.54 -1.05 -16.98
N TYR A 339 -4.37 -0.53 -17.33
CA TYR A 339 -4.22 0.41 -18.46
C TYR A 339 -4.69 -0.23 -19.77
N SER A 340 -4.27 -1.46 -20.09
CA SER A 340 -4.64 -2.12 -21.35
C SER A 340 -6.13 -2.42 -21.46
N ASN A 341 -6.78 -2.72 -20.33
CA ASN A 341 -8.19 -3.08 -20.31
C ASN A 341 -9.11 -1.85 -20.27
N ASN A 342 -8.61 -0.68 -19.85
CA ASN A 342 -9.42 0.52 -19.62
C ASN A 342 -8.99 1.73 -20.47
N LEU A 343 -8.80 1.50 -21.77
CA LEU A 343 -8.44 2.55 -22.74
C LEU A 343 -9.51 3.65 -22.89
N ASN A 344 -10.73 3.46 -22.38
CA ASN A 344 -11.79 4.46 -22.43
C ASN A 344 -11.69 5.48 -21.28
N GLU A 345 -10.95 5.19 -20.21
CA GLU A 345 -10.82 6.03 -19.01
C GLU A 345 -9.36 6.45 -18.76
N LEU A 346 -8.64 6.82 -19.83
CA LEU A 346 -7.23 7.23 -19.78
C LEU A 346 -6.97 8.41 -18.82
N ASN A 347 -7.95 9.29 -18.63
CA ASN A 347 -7.83 10.41 -17.70
C ASN A 347 -7.59 9.94 -16.26
N LYS A 348 -8.30 8.90 -15.80
CA LYS A 348 -8.15 8.36 -14.45
C LYS A 348 -6.84 7.60 -14.31
N THR A 349 -6.52 6.71 -15.25
CA THR A 349 -5.27 5.93 -15.21
C THR A 349 -4.04 6.84 -15.23
N MET A 350 -4.02 7.86 -16.10
CA MET A 350 -2.92 8.83 -16.15
C MET A 350 -2.84 9.72 -14.91
N LYS A 351 -3.98 10.07 -14.27
CA LYS A 351 -3.97 10.80 -12.99
C LYS A 351 -3.28 9.99 -11.91
N TYR A 352 -3.58 8.69 -11.79
CA TYR A 352 -2.91 7.81 -10.82
C TYR A 352 -1.44 7.55 -11.17
N LEU A 353 -1.08 7.51 -12.46
CA LEU A 353 0.32 7.42 -12.86
C LEU A 353 1.16 8.57 -12.29
N THR A 354 0.57 9.74 -12.05
CA THR A 354 1.32 10.90 -11.52
C THR A 354 1.78 10.76 -10.08
N SER A 355 1.12 9.92 -9.26
CA SER A 355 1.53 9.66 -7.87
C SER A 355 2.67 8.66 -7.76
N ARG A 356 3.00 7.95 -8.85
CA ARG A 356 4.09 6.97 -8.90
C ARG A 356 5.47 7.63 -8.96
N ASN A 357 6.51 6.85 -8.66
CA ASN A 357 7.89 7.30 -8.76
C ASN A 357 8.29 7.59 -10.23
N ASP A 358 9.28 8.47 -10.42
CA ASP A 358 9.68 8.89 -11.76
C ASP A 358 10.33 7.75 -12.57
N GLU A 359 10.90 6.75 -11.90
CA GLU A 359 11.45 5.54 -12.53
C GLU A 359 10.35 4.70 -13.21
N PHE A 360 9.25 4.41 -12.51
CA PHE A 360 8.12 3.67 -13.09
C PHE A 360 7.45 4.45 -14.21
N ILE A 361 7.28 5.77 -14.04
CA ILE A 361 6.70 6.61 -15.09
C ILE A 361 7.57 6.53 -16.37
N PHE A 362 8.89 6.54 -16.22
CA PHE A 362 9.80 6.40 -17.34
C PHE A 362 9.72 5.03 -18.00
N SER A 363 9.72 3.94 -17.23
CA SER A 363 9.60 2.58 -17.77
C SER A 363 8.27 2.39 -18.49
N PHE A 364 7.17 2.85 -17.89
CA PHE A 364 5.83 2.80 -18.46
C PHE A 364 5.76 3.51 -19.82
N PHE A 365 6.20 4.78 -19.88
CA PHE A 365 6.15 5.51 -21.14
C PHE A 365 7.11 4.94 -22.18
N SER A 366 8.28 4.46 -21.77
CA SER A 366 9.25 3.82 -22.67
C SER A 366 8.68 2.54 -23.29
N GLU A 367 7.95 1.76 -22.50
CA GLU A 367 7.32 0.52 -22.94
C GLU A 367 6.15 0.80 -23.87
N ILE A 368 5.17 1.64 -23.49
CA ILE A 368 4.02 1.92 -24.36
C ILE A 368 4.44 2.60 -25.67
N CYS A 369 5.51 3.41 -25.64
CA CYS A 369 6.03 4.08 -26.82
C CYS A 369 6.92 3.19 -27.70
N SER A 370 7.31 2.00 -27.23
CA SER A 370 8.11 1.05 -28.00
C SER A 370 7.30 0.51 -29.18
N GLN A 371 7.99 0.11 -30.26
CA GLN A 371 7.35 -0.37 -31.50
C GLN A 371 6.64 -1.73 -31.34
N ASN A 372 6.80 -2.39 -30.19
CA ASN A 372 6.31 -3.74 -29.94
C ASN A 372 4.96 -3.79 -29.18
N THR A 373 4.29 -2.66 -28.98
CA THR A 373 3.04 -2.62 -28.24
C THR A 373 1.82 -2.73 -29.15
N ASN A 374 0.75 -3.34 -28.63
CA ASN A 374 -0.56 -3.43 -29.29
C ASN A 374 -1.32 -2.09 -29.31
N PHE A 375 -0.75 -1.02 -28.75
CA PHE A 375 -1.43 0.27 -28.64
C PHE A 375 -1.27 1.08 -29.92
N ASN A 376 -2.38 1.61 -30.42
CA ASN A 376 -2.34 2.51 -31.57
C ASN A 376 -1.70 3.85 -31.18
N LYS A 377 -1.21 4.60 -32.19
CA LYS A 377 -0.56 5.90 -31.99
C LYS A 377 -1.45 6.91 -31.26
N ASN A 378 -2.76 6.94 -31.55
CA ASN A 378 -3.69 7.91 -30.97
C ASN A 378 -3.87 7.70 -29.46
N THR A 379 -4.00 6.46 -29.01
CA THR A 379 -4.14 6.09 -27.60
C THR A 379 -2.92 6.53 -26.78
N ILE A 380 -1.72 6.36 -27.35
CA ILE A 380 -0.47 6.81 -26.71
C ILE A 380 -0.45 8.34 -26.64
N ASP A 381 -0.79 9.03 -27.74
CA ASP A 381 -0.84 10.50 -27.78
C ASP A 381 -1.85 11.04 -26.75
N GLU A 382 -3.04 10.44 -26.63
CA GLU A 382 -4.05 10.79 -25.62
C GLU A 382 -3.56 10.54 -24.19
N SER A 383 -2.87 9.42 -23.95
CA SER A 383 -2.29 9.09 -22.64
C SER A 383 -1.29 10.17 -22.21
N ILE A 384 -0.41 10.58 -23.12
CA ILE A 384 0.57 11.65 -22.86
C ILE A 384 -0.14 12.99 -22.63
N ILE A 385 -1.15 13.34 -23.43
CA ILE A 385 -1.93 14.57 -23.24
C ILE A 385 -2.56 14.60 -21.85
N TRP A 386 -3.20 13.50 -21.43
CA TRP A 386 -3.79 13.40 -20.09
C TRP A 386 -2.74 13.48 -18.99
N PHE A 387 -1.61 12.79 -19.13
CA PHE A 387 -0.51 12.86 -18.18
C PHE A 387 0.02 14.29 -18.00
N LEU A 388 0.25 15.03 -19.09
CA LEU A 388 0.73 16.41 -19.08
C LEU A 388 -0.25 17.42 -18.45
N ARG A 389 -1.54 17.06 -18.34
CA ARG A 389 -2.52 17.88 -17.61
C ARG A 389 -2.36 17.79 -16.09
N TYR A 390 -1.80 16.68 -15.60
CA TYR A 390 -1.67 16.42 -14.16
C TYR A 390 -0.24 16.61 -13.65
N LYS A 391 0.79 16.30 -14.45
CA LYS A 391 2.20 16.41 -14.06
C LYS A 391 3.02 17.12 -15.13
N LYS A 392 3.97 17.98 -14.71
CA LYS A 392 4.95 18.59 -15.62
C LYS A 392 5.81 17.51 -16.26
N LEU A 393 6.21 17.71 -17.51
CA LEU A 393 7.02 16.75 -18.26
C LEU A 393 8.37 16.49 -17.57
N PRO A 394 8.67 15.24 -17.20
CA PRO A 394 10.00 14.86 -16.75
C PRO A 394 11.05 14.98 -17.86
N GLU A 395 12.25 15.50 -17.56
CA GLU A 395 13.31 15.73 -18.54
C GLU A 395 13.77 14.44 -19.26
N ASN A 396 13.80 13.32 -18.55
CA ASN A 396 14.13 12.00 -19.12
C ASN A 396 13.14 11.56 -20.23
N LEU A 397 11.88 12.02 -20.19
CA LEU A 397 10.86 11.71 -21.18
C LEU A 397 10.77 12.72 -22.32
N LYS A 398 11.39 13.89 -22.18
CA LYS A 398 11.34 14.95 -23.20
C LYS A 398 11.77 14.45 -24.58
N SER A 399 12.90 13.76 -24.64
CA SER A 399 13.42 13.23 -25.91
C SER A 399 12.49 12.19 -26.55
N LEU A 400 11.80 11.39 -25.74
CA LEU A 400 10.86 10.36 -26.19
C LEU A 400 9.61 11.00 -26.81
N PHE A 401 9.02 12.00 -26.14
CA PHE A 401 7.79 12.64 -26.57
C PHE A 401 8.03 13.56 -27.78
N VAL A 402 9.15 14.31 -27.80
CA VAL A 402 9.51 15.17 -28.93
C VAL A 402 9.71 14.37 -30.21
N LYS A 403 10.36 13.19 -30.15
CA LYS A 403 10.51 12.30 -31.32
C LYS A 403 9.19 11.83 -31.90
N ARG A 404 8.12 11.83 -31.10
CA ARG A 404 6.79 11.36 -31.48
C ARG A 404 5.85 12.47 -31.90
N LEU A 405 6.33 13.73 -32.01
CA LEU A 405 5.54 14.85 -32.54
C LEU A 405 4.72 14.40 -33.76
N SER A 406 3.41 14.36 -33.56
CA SER A 406 2.45 13.87 -34.52
C SER A 406 1.69 15.03 -35.16
N ASP A 407 0.97 14.76 -36.25
CA ASP A 407 0.04 15.73 -36.88
C ASP A 407 -1.19 16.04 -35.98
N ASN A 408 -1.22 15.54 -34.75
CA ASN A 408 -2.29 15.80 -33.79
C ASN A 408 -2.07 17.16 -33.12
N SER A 409 -2.97 18.11 -33.40
CA SER A 409 -2.92 19.46 -32.85
C SER A 409 -2.99 19.48 -31.33
N ALA A 410 -3.80 18.62 -30.70
CA ALA A 410 -3.92 18.56 -29.25
C ALA A 410 -2.62 18.09 -28.60
N TYR A 411 -1.94 17.13 -29.22
CA TYR A 411 -0.63 16.63 -28.76
C TYR A 411 0.44 17.72 -28.88
N PHE A 412 0.54 18.36 -30.05
CA PHE A 412 1.45 19.47 -30.28
C PHE A 412 1.25 20.59 -29.25
N PHE A 413 0.02 21.05 -29.05
CA PHE A 413 -0.27 22.13 -28.09
C PHE A 413 -0.09 21.71 -26.62
N ALA A 414 -0.17 20.42 -26.29
CA ALA A 414 0.20 19.92 -24.97
C ALA A 414 1.72 20.01 -24.74
N LEU A 415 2.52 19.76 -25.79
CA LEU A 415 3.98 19.80 -25.72
C LEU A 415 4.60 21.17 -25.98
N ILE A 416 3.85 22.15 -26.50
CA ILE A 416 4.39 23.41 -27.03
C ILE A 416 5.32 24.17 -26.06
N PHE A 417 5.07 24.06 -24.74
CA PHE A 417 5.90 24.69 -23.71
C PHE A 417 7.26 24.02 -23.48
N TYR A 418 7.44 22.80 -23.99
CA TYR A 418 8.65 22.00 -23.85
C TYR A 418 9.48 21.94 -25.14
N LEU A 419 8.95 22.47 -26.25
CA LEU A 419 9.61 22.48 -27.55
C LEU A 419 10.57 23.66 -27.68
N GLU A 420 11.58 23.49 -28.52
CA GLU A 420 12.48 24.58 -28.90
C GLU A 420 11.81 25.52 -29.90
N LYS A 421 12.21 26.80 -29.90
CA LYS A 421 11.62 27.84 -30.76
C LYS A 421 11.63 27.44 -32.24
N GLU A 422 12.71 26.82 -32.70
CA GLU A 422 12.89 26.38 -34.08
C GLU A 422 11.88 25.29 -34.47
N GLN A 423 11.64 24.33 -33.57
CA GLN A 423 10.66 23.25 -33.76
C GLN A 423 9.24 23.82 -33.85
N ILE A 424 8.89 24.74 -32.94
CA ILE A 424 7.57 25.40 -32.93
C ILE A 424 7.34 26.15 -34.24
N MET A 425 8.35 26.90 -34.70
CA MET A 425 8.28 27.63 -35.97
C MET A 425 8.08 26.70 -37.17
N SER A 426 8.80 25.57 -37.22
CA SER A 426 8.70 24.62 -38.34
C SER A 426 7.31 23.97 -38.48
N LEU A 427 6.60 23.81 -37.37
CA LEU A 427 5.27 23.21 -37.32
C LEU A 427 4.13 24.24 -37.37
N MET A 428 4.46 25.54 -37.36
CA MET A 428 3.46 26.60 -37.31
C MET A 428 2.53 26.60 -38.54
N GLU A 429 3.04 26.27 -39.73
CA GLU A 429 2.23 26.17 -40.96
C GLU A 429 1.19 25.04 -40.90
N LEU A 430 1.47 23.99 -40.13
CA LEU A 430 0.56 22.86 -39.96
C LEU A 430 -0.56 23.17 -38.95
N PHE A 431 -0.21 23.80 -37.82
CA PHE A 431 -1.12 23.95 -36.68
C PHE A 431 -1.77 25.33 -36.51
N LEU A 432 -1.29 26.37 -37.21
CA LEU A 432 -1.90 27.71 -37.16
C LEU A 432 -3.10 27.81 -38.12
N VAL A 433 -4.26 27.36 -37.66
CA VAL A 433 -5.47 27.21 -38.49
C VAL A 433 -6.52 28.29 -38.17
N ASP A 434 -6.64 28.66 -36.90
CA ASP A 434 -7.75 29.43 -36.36
C ASP A 434 -7.31 30.39 -35.25
N GLN A 435 -8.29 31.10 -34.67
CA GLN A 435 -8.07 32.01 -33.56
C GLN A 435 -7.53 31.29 -32.31
N THR A 436 -7.99 30.09 -32.04
CA THR A 436 -7.60 29.30 -30.85
C THR A 436 -6.13 28.90 -30.91
N SER A 437 -5.71 28.33 -32.04
CA SER A 437 -4.31 27.97 -32.29
C SER A 437 -3.39 29.19 -32.25
N LEU A 438 -3.81 30.34 -32.82
CA LEU A 438 -3.04 31.59 -32.72
C LEU A 438 -2.79 32.00 -31.25
N GLN A 439 -3.82 31.92 -30.41
CA GLN A 439 -3.68 32.22 -28.97
C GLN A 439 -2.72 31.24 -28.28
N MET A 440 -2.69 29.97 -28.68
CA MET A 440 -1.74 29.00 -28.15
C MET A 440 -0.30 29.31 -28.55
N PHE A 441 -0.04 29.71 -29.81
CA PHE A 441 1.28 30.16 -30.24
C PHE A 441 1.73 31.43 -29.52
N LEU A 442 0.82 32.38 -29.26
CA LEU A 442 1.13 33.61 -28.53
C LEU A 442 1.56 33.39 -27.07
N LYS A 443 1.27 32.22 -26.49
CA LYS A 443 1.77 31.87 -25.15
C LYS A 443 3.26 31.55 -25.11
N VAL A 444 3.85 31.18 -26.25
CA VAL A 444 5.24 30.70 -26.36
C VAL A 444 6.11 31.55 -27.30
N LEU A 445 5.50 32.29 -28.24
CA LEU A 445 6.19 33.11 -29.23
C LEU A 445 5.72 34.57 -29.17
N SER A 446 6.61 35.49 -29.54
CA SER A 446 6.25 36.90 -29.67
C SER A 446 5.37 37.14 -30.91
N SER A 447 4.47 38.13 -30.85
CA SER A 447 3.63 38.51 -32.00
C SER A 447 4.45 38.90 -33.23
N LYS A 448 5.64 39.49 -33.03
CA LYS A 448 6.60 39.81 -34.09
C LYS A 448 7.13 38.54 -34.77
N ASP A 449 7.55 37.55 -33.98
CA ASP A 449 8.09 36.29 -34.49
C ASP A 449 7.03 35.51 -35.28
N ILE A 450 5.80 35.44 -34.75
CA ILE A 450 4.68 34.76 -35.42
C ILE A 450 4.40 35.41 -36.76
N LEU A 451 4.16 36.73 -36.78
CA LEU A 451 3.82 37.42 -38.03
C LEU A 451 4.96 37.37 -39.04
N LEU A 452 6.22 37.44 -38.59
CA LEU A 452 7.38 37.28 -39.45
C LEU A 452 7.43 35.88 -40.06
N ASN A 453 7.30 34.83 -39.25
CA ASN A 453 7.41 33.44 -39.70
C ASN A 453 6.27 33.02 -40.64
N ILE A 454 5.04 33.52 -40.44
CA ILE A 454 3.90 33.28 -41.35
C ILE A 454 4.25 33.61 -42.81
N HIS A 455 5.03 34.67 -43.05
CA HIS A 455 5.39 35.09 -44.42
C HIS A 455 6.29 34.10 -45.16
N PHE A 456 6.87 33.12 -44.47
CA PHE A 456 7.72 32.08 -45.03
C PHE A 456 7.00 30.74 -45.22
N PHE A 457 5.69 30.67 -44.93
CA PHE A 457 4.88 29.48 -45.22
C PHE A 457 4.86 29.17 -46.72
N SER A 458 4.86 27.88 -47.04
CA SER A 458 4.84 27.39 -48.43
C SER A 458 3.47 27.60 -49.11
N ASP A 459 2.38 27.45 -48.36
CA ASP A 459 1.01 27.63 -48.85
C ASP A 459 0.53 29.10 -48.73
N LEU A 460 0.50 29.80 -49.86
CA LEU A 460 0.07 31.20 -49.94
C LEU A 460 -1.37 31.44 -49.44
N LYS A 461 -2.28 30.47 -49.55
CA LYS A 461 -3.66 30.63 -49.04
C LYS A 461 -3.65 30.62 -47.53
N LYS A 462 -2.92 29.69 -46.93
CA LYS A 462 -2.71 29.64 -45.47
C LYS A 462 -2.01 30.91 -44.99
N THR A 463 -0.93 31.33 -45.65
CA THR A 463 -0.25 32.59 -45.32
C THR A 463 -1.23 33.77 -45.30
N ALA A 464 -2.04 33.94 -46.34
CA ALA A 464 -3.01 35.03 -46.43
C ALA A 464 -4.07 34.97 -45.31
N HIS A 465 -4.54 33.76 -44.98
CA HIS A 465 -5.49 33.52 -43.89
C HIS A 465 -4.86 33.82 -42.52
N SER A 466 -3.66 33.31 -42.24
CA SER A 466 -2.94 33.53 -40.99
C SER A 466 -2.59 35.01 -40.78
N ILE A 467 -2.21 35.75 -41.84
CA ILE A 467 -2.03 37.21 -41.77
C ILE A 467 -3.35 37.90 -41.36
N GLN A 468 -4.48 37.47 -41.94
CA GLN A 468 -5.79 38.01 -41.58
C GLN A 468 -6.17 37.70 -40.13
N LEU A 469 -5.85 36.50 -39.63
CA LEU A 469 -6.04 36.15 -38.21
C LEU A 469 -5.24 37.08 -37.30
N CYS A 470 -3.97 37.37 -37.62
CA CYS A 470 -3.18 38.35 -36.87
C CYS A 470 -3.82 39.74 -36.89
N LEU A 471 -4.27 40.20 -38.06
CA LEU A 471 -4.87 41.53 -38.24
C LEU A 471 -6.20 41.70 -37.47
N ASN A 472 -6.96 40.61 -37.29
CA ASN A 472 -8.19 40.62 -36.50
C ASN A 472 -7.92 40.77 -34.99
N ASN A 473 -6.67 40.61 -34.52
CA ASN A 473 -6.25 40.70 -33.12
C ASN A 473 -5.42 41.96 -32.83
N LYS A 474 -6.01 43.13 -33.08
CA LYS A 474 -5.31 44.42 -33.11
C LYS A 474 -4.67 44.83 -31.77
N ASP A 475 -5.21 44.33 -30.65
CA ASP A 475 -4.65 44.60 -29.32
C ASP A 475 -3.24 43.99 -29.17
N ILE A 476 -3.00 42.85 -29.82
CA ILE A 476 -1.73 42.11 -29.77
C ILE A 476 -0.86 42.43 -30.99
N PHE A 477 -1.46 42.45 -32.18
CA PHE A 477 -0.81 42.78 -33.45
C PHE A 477 -1.10 44.24 -33.80
N ASN A 478 -0.56 45.13 -32.98
CA ASN A 478 -0.75 46.57 -33.15
C ASN A 478 0.17 47.16 -34.26
N GLU A 479 -0.01 48.46 -34.49
CA GLU A 479 0.75 49.24 -35.47
C GLU A 479 2.27 49.01 -35.41
N HIS A 480 2.85 48.98 -34.20
CA HIS A 480 4.29 48.80 -34.01
C HIS A 480 4.79 47.42 -34.44
N VAL A 481 3.98 46.37 -34.23
CA VAL A 481 4.30 45.01 -34.68
C VAL A 481 4.37 44.97 -36.22
N PHE A 482 3.40 45.58 -36.90
CA PHE A 482 3.41 45.65 -38.36
C PHE A 482 4.58 46.46 -38.90
N ILE A 483 4.92 47.62 -38.30
CA ILE A 483 6.10 48.40 -38.69
C ILE A 483 7.36 47.54 -38.58
N TYR A 484 7.54 46.85 -37.46
CA TYR A 484 8.70 46.01 -37.22
C TYR A 484 8.81 44.90 -38.28
N VAL A 485 7.74 44.14 -38.50
CA VAL A 485 7.75 43.03 -39.45
C VAL A 485 7.94 43.50 -40.88
N ILE A 486 7.25 44.57 -41.30
CA ILE A 486 7.41 45.13 -42.65
C ILE A 486 8.86 45.60 -42.87
N THR A 487 9.46 46.28 -41.89
CA THR A 487 10.85 46.73 -41.99
C THR A 487 11.81 45.53 -42.06
N THR A 488 11.61 44.52 -41.22
CA THR A 488 12.45 43.32 -41.19
C THR A 488 12.38 42.53 -42.50
N LEU A 489 11.17 42.39 -43.08
CA LEU A 489 10.97 41.72 -44.35
C LEU A 489 11.52 42.54 -45.53
N GLU A 490 11.56 43.87 -45.41
CA GLU A 490 12.14 44.75 -46.42
C GLU A 490 13.66 44.50 -46.55
N ASP A 491 14.39 44.25 -45.46
CA ASP A 491 15.85 44.09 -45.52
C ASP A 491 16.29 42.82 -46.29
N GLY A 492 15.42 41.82 -46.43
CA GLY A 492 15.67 40.56 -47.12
C GLY A 492 15.06 40.43 -48.52
N THR A 493 14.93 39.19 -48.99
CA THR A 493 14.12 38.85 -50.18
C THR A 493 12.64 39.01 -49.86
N LEU A 494 11.93 39.87 -50.60
CA LEU A 494 10.53 40.18 -50.32
C LEU A 494 9.64 38.95 -50.47
N PRO A 495 8.92 38.51 -49.41
CA PRO A 495 7.99 37.39 -49.50
C PRO A 495 6.83 37.67 -50.47
N PRO A 496 6.23 36.64 -51.10
CA PRO A 496 5.18 36.83 -52.11
C PRO A 496 3.97 37.64 -51.65
N LEU A 497 3.62 37.58 -50.36
CA LEU A 497 2.49 38.31 -49.77
C LEU A 497 2.88 39.58 -49.01
N PHE A 498 4.15 40.01 -49.11
CA PHE A 498 4.64 41.22 -48.46
C PHE A 498 3.75 42.44 -48.73
N MET A 499 3.46 42.72 -50.01
CA MET A 499 2.64 43.87 -50.36
C MET A 499 1.17 43.73 -49.97
N ARG A 500 0.67 42.49 -49.81
CA ARG A 500 -0.66 42.26 -49.23
C ARG A 500 -0.69 42.73 -47.78
N THR A 501 0.33 42.38 -46.99
CA THR A 501 0.46 42.83 -45.60
C THR A 501 0.56 44.35 -45.49
N VAL A 502 1.34 45.00 -46.36
CA VAL A 502 1.44 46.48 -46.39
C VAL A 502 0.08 47.12 -46.70
N VAL A 503 -0.66 46.60 -47.69
CA VAL A 503 -2.00 47.12 -48.04
C VAL A 503 -2.99 46.92 -46.90
N LEU A 504 -3.01 45.75 -46.27
CA LEU A 504 -3.87 45.47 -45.12
C LEU A 504 -3.53 46.39 -43.94
N ALA A 505 -2.24 46.57 -43.64
CA ALA A 505 -1.79 47.45 -42.56
C ALA A 505 -2.16 48.92 -42.83
N LEU A 506 -2.06 49.41 -44.07
CA LEU A 506 -2.49 50.77 -44.44
C LEU A 506 -3.99 50.99 -44.17
N ASN A 507 -4.82 50.01 -44.52
CA ASN A 507 -6.26 50.11 -44.38
C ASN A 507 -6.70 50.06 -42.92
N GLU A 508 -6.04 49.23 -42.11
CA GLU A 508 -6.39 49.04 -40.70
C GLU A 508 -5.80 50.08 -39.76
N PHE A 509 -4.60 50.60 -40.07
CA PHE A 509 -3.89 51.55 -39.22
C PHE A 509 -3.60 52.84 -39.99
N PRO A 510 -4.53 53.83 -39.99
CA PRO A 510 -4.36 55.08 -40.73
C PRO A 510 -3.09 55.87 -40.39
N ASN A 511 -2.59 55.74 -39.15
CA ASN A 511 -1.36 56.39 -38.68
C ASN A 511 -0.11 55.91 -39.42
N LEU A 512 -0.14 54.70 -40.00
CA LEU A 512 0.97 54.15 -40.80
C LEU A 512 1.18 54.88 -42.12
N LYS A 513 0.28 55.76 -42.54
CA LYS A 513 0.36 56.43 -43.84
C LYS A 513 1.73 57.08 -44.07
N LYS A 514 2.32 57.74 -43.06
CA LYS A 514 3.66 58.34 -43.17
C LYS A 514 4.78 57.30 -43.31
N PHE A 515 4.71 56.22 -42.54
CA PHE A 515 5.67 55.11 -42.63
C PHE A 515 5.60 54.43 -44.01
N ILE A 516 4.39 54.10 -44.45
CA ILE A 516 4.13 53.43 -45.73
C ILE A 516 4.54 54.32 -46.90
N PHE A 517 4.31 55.63 -46.83
CA PHE A 517 4.83 56.57 -47.83
C PHE A 517 6.34 56.45 -48.00
N SER A 518 7.09 56.46 -46.89
CA SER A 518 8.55 56.29 -46.89
C SER A 518 8.97 54.92 -47.42
N LEU A 519 8.26 53.85 -47.03
CA LEU A 519 8.49 52.49 -47.54
C LEU A 519 8.33 52.43 -49.05
N LEU A 520 7.28 53.01 -49.63
CA LEU A 520 7.04 52.97 -51.08
C LEU A 520 8.20 53.57 -51.87
N PHE A 521 8.80 54.68 -51.41
CA PHE A 521 10.02 55.22 -52.05
C PHE A 521 11.21 54.27 -51.97
N ARG A 522 11.40 53.57 -50.84
CA ARG A 522 12.48 52.59 -50.70
C ARG A 522 12.25 51.39 -51.62
N LEU A 523 11.02 50.91 -51.72
CA LEU A 523 10.64 49.83 -52.66
C LEU A 523 10.83 50.24 -54.12
N SER A 524 10.58 51.51 -54.47
CA SER A 524 10.89 52.05 -55.81
C SER A 524 12.39 51.97 -56.12
N ARG A 525 13.26 52.32 -55.18
CA ARG A 525 14.73 52.18 -55.36
C ARG A 525 15.15 50.72 -55.55
N ARG A 526 14.43 49.78 -54.94
CA ARG A 526 14.63 48.33 -55.09
C ARG A 526 13.98 47.74 -56.35
N LYS A 527 13.44 48.56 -57.25
CA LYS A 527 12.85 48.12 -58.53
C LYS A 527 11.74 47.08 -58.35
N ILE A 528 10.81 47.32 -57.40
CA ILE A 528 9.70 46.40 -57.10
C ILE A 528 8.87 45.96 -58.31
N TRP A 529 8.83 46.77 -59.38
CA TRP A 529 8.16 46.45 -60.65
C TRP A 529 8.72 45.22 -61.37
N GLN A 530 9.93 44.75 -61.02
CA GLN A 530 10.47 43.50 -61.56
C GLN A 530 9.73 42.25 -61.04
N PHE A 531 8.91 42.39 -59.99
CA PHE A 531 8.17 41.30 -59.37
C PHE A 531 6.65 41.51 -59.56
N PRO A 532 6.01 40.91 -60.57
CA PRO A 532 4.64 41.25 -60.99
C PRO A 532 3.60 41.21 -59.86
N LYS A 533 3.65 40.17 -59.00
CA LYS A 533 2.70 40.01 -57.87
C LYS A 533 2.89 41.10 -56.80
N LEU A 534 4.13 41.46 -56.49
CA LEU A 534 4.42 42.53 -55.54
C LEU A 534 4.08 43.89 -56.15
N PHE A 535 4.32 44.06 -57.45
CA PHE A 535 4.00 45.29 -58.17
C PHE A 535 2.50 45.60 -58.20
N GLU A 536 1.65 44.59 -58.40
CA GLU A 536 0.19 44.77 -58.29
C GLU A 536 -0.22 45.28 -56.89
N GLY A 537 0.37 44.71 -55.83
CA GLY A 537 0.16 45.17 -54.46
C GLY A 537 0.70 46.59 -54.22
N PHE A 538 1.81 46.95 -54.86
CA PHE A 538 2.38 48.29 -54.83
C PHE A 538 1.45 49.33 -55.47
N ILE A 539 0.84 49.01 -56.61
CA ILE A 539 -0.16 49.87 -57.26
C ILE A 539 -1.39 50.05 -56.36
N LYS A 540 -1.88 48.97 -55.73
CA LYS A 540 -3.00 49.05 -54.78
C LYS A 540 -2.67 49.92 -53.57
N CYS A 541 -1.45 49.82 -53.05
CA CYS A 541 -0.98 50.65 -51.94
C CYS A 541 -0.90 52.13 -52.35
N LEU A 542 -0.33 52.45 -53.52
CA LEU A 542 -0.34 53.80 -54.08
C LEU A 542 -1.75 54.36 -54.19
N ALA A 543 -2.71 53.58 -54.69
CA ALA A 543 -4.10 54.02 -54.80
C ALA A 543 -4.72 54.33 -53.42
N GLY A 544 -4.36 53.58 -52.38
CA GLY A 544 -4.78 53.84 -51.00
C GLY A 544 -4.14 55.08 -50.37
N MET A 545 -2.95 55.49 -50.84
CA MET A 545 -2.26 56.69 -50.35
C MET A 545 -2.92 58.01 -50.79
N GLY A 546 -3.79 57.98 -51.82
CA GLY A 546 -4.47 59.17 -52.34
C GLY A 546 -3.52 60.10 -53.11
N SER A 547 -3.71 61.41 -53.03
CA SER A 547 -2.92 62.42 -53.77
C SER A 547 -1.42 62.37 -53.50
N SER A 548 -1.00 61.97 -52.29
CA SER A 548 0.43 61.81 -51.94
C SER A 548 1.13 60.77 -52.82
N SER A 549 0.40 59.79 -53.38
CA SER A 549 0.97 58.75 -54.25
C SER A 549 1.70 59.30 -55.48
N VAL A 550 1.28 60.47 -55.98
CA VAL A 550 1.87 61.11 -57.17
C VAL A 550 3.35 61.43 -56.93
N GLU A 551 3.74 61.76 -55.70
CA GLU A 551 5.13 62.03 -55.36
C GLU A 551 6.02 60.79 -55.47
N VAL A 552 5.48 59.61 -55.15
CA VAL A 552 6.18 58.34 -55.34
C VAL A 552 6.25 58.00 -56.82
N ILE A 553 5.15 58.16 -57.57
CA ILE A 553 5.09 57.88 -59.02
C ILE A 553 6.15 58.71 -59.77
N MET A 554 6.37 59.97 -59.38
CA MET A 554 7.41 60.82 -59.98
C MET A 554 8.84 60.31 -59.81
N THR A 555 9.09 59.40 -58.86
CA THR A 555 10.43 58.80 -58.65
C THR A 555 10.66 57.53 -59.46
N LEU A 556 9.63 57.02 -60.14
CA LEU A 556 9.73 55.83 -60.98
C LEU A 556 10.22 56.18 -62.39
N PRO A 557 10.80 55.21 -63.12
CA PRO A 557 11.09 55.36 -64.55
C PRO A 557 9.82 55.72 -65.34
N GLU A 558 9.97 56.49 -66.43
CA GLU A 558 8.84 57.01 -67.21
C GLU A 558 7.89 55.91 -67.70
N ASP A 559 8.45 54.80 -68.20
CA ASP A 559 7.66 53.67 -68.72
C ASP A 559 6.82 53.00 -67.62
N ILE A 560 7.40 52.84 -66.43
CA ILE A 560 6.72 52.25 -65.27
C ILE A 560 5.66 53.22 -64.73
N ALA A 561 5.95 54.51 -64.66
CA ALA A 561 4.98 55.52 -64.26
C ALA A 561 3.78 55.56 -65.23
N ARG A 562 4.03 55.45 -66.54
CA ARG A 562 3.00 55.34 -67.58
C ARG A 562 2.14 54.09 -67.38
N GLU A 563 2.76 52.94 -67.14
CA GLU A 563 2.05 51.68 -66.87
C GLU A 563 1.11 51.80 -65.66
N ILE A 564 1.59 52.35 -64.54
CA ILE A 564 0.79 52.52 -63.31
C ILE A 564 -0.42 53.44 -63.54
N ILE A 565 -0.20 54.56 -64.22
CA ILE A 565 -1.26 55.55 -64.52
C ILE A 565 -2.29 54.95 -65.48
N PHE A 566 -1.84 54.15 -66.44
CA PHE A 566 -2.73 53.45 -67.38
C PHE A 566 -3.57 52.38 -66.68
N GLN A 567 -2.96 51.58 -65.80
CA GLN A 567 -3.61 50.44 -65.15
C GLN A 567 -4.63 50.84 -64.07
N ASN A 568 -4.52 52.03 -63.46
CA ASN A 568 -5.35 52.42 -62.32
C ASN A 568 -6.00 53.80 -62.47
N ASN A 569 -7.31 53.81 -62.73
CA ASN A 569 -8.11 55.04 -62.91
C ASN A 569 -8.07 56.01 -61.71
N LYS A 570 -7.90 55.52 -60.46
CA LYS A 570 -7.78 56.41 -59.30
C LYS A 570 -6.47 57.16 -59.32
N LEU A 571 -5.37 56.45 -59.60
CA LEU A 571 -4.04 57.06 -59.71
C LEU A 571 -3.98 58.06 -60.86
N ARG A 572 -4.62 57.74 -62.00
CA ARG A 572 -4.77 58.68 -63.11
C ARG A 572 -5.45 59.99 -62.69
N LYS A 573 -6.59 59.92 -62.01
CA LYS A 573 -7.27 61.12 -61.49
C LYS A 573 -6.37 61.92 -60.53
N TYR A 574 -5.68 61.24 -59.60
CA TYR A 574 -4.75 61.92 -58.70
C TYR A 574 -3.62 62.63 -59.44
N THR A 575 -3.11 62.05 -60.53
CA THR A 575 -2.10 62.71 -61.37
C THR A 575 -2.66 63.89 -62.16
N GLU A 576 -3.89 63.80 -62.67
CA GLU A 576 -4.58 64.90 -63.36
C GLU A 576 -4.82 66.08 -62.40
N ASP A 577 -5.29 65.80 -61.18
CA ASP A 577 -5.50 66.80 -60.12
C ASP A 577 -4.19 67.45 -59.66
N TYR A 578 -3.10 66.66 -59.56
CA TYR A 578 -1.77 67.18 -59.21
C TYR A 578 -1.22 68.11 -60.29
N VAL A 579 -1.41 67.75 -61.56
CA VAL A 579 -0.95 68.50 -62.73
C VAL A 579 -1.75 69.80 -62.91
N SER A 580 -3.06 69.79 -62.59
CA SER A 580 -3.92 70.98 -62.68
C SER A 580 -3.69 71.97 -61.53
N SER A 581 -3.34 71.47 -60.33
CA SER A 581 -3.07 72.30 -59.14
C SER A 581 -1.65 72.90 -59.08
N THR A 582 -0.68 72.36 -59.83
CA THR A 582 0.71 72.85 -59.82
C THR A 582 0.93 74.02 -60.78
N SER A 583 0.50 75.23 -60.38
CA SER A 583 0.64 76.48 -61.15
C SER A 583 1.92 77.30 -60.90
N GLY A 584 2.86 76.83 -60.07
CA GLY A 584 4.16 77.49 -59.90
C GLY A 584 5.16 76.63 -59.11
N TYR A 585 6.44 76.66 -59.50
CA TYR A 585 7.62 76.08 -58.82
C TYR A 585 8.06 74.63 -59.12
N LYS A 586 7.21 73.67 -59.55
CA LYS A 586 7.64 72.28 -59.93
C LYS A 586 7.55 71.98 -61.43
N LYS A 587 8.08 72.86 -62.30
CA LYS A 587 7.85 72.83 -63.77
C LYS A 587 8.37 71.59 -64.52
N LYS A 588 9.51 71.02 -64.15
CA LYS A 588 10.15 69.92 -64.92
C LYS A 588 9.48 68.55 -64.69
N SER A 589 9.14 68.20 -63.45
CA SER A 589 8.46 66.95 -63.11
C SER A 589 6.99 66.95 -63.52
N SER A 590 6.31 68.10 -63.42
CA SER A 590 4.94 68.29 -63.93
C SER A 590 4.86 68.11 -65.45
N TRP A 591 5.92 68.49 -66.21
CA TRP A 591 5.97 68.30 -67.65
C TRP A 591 6.04 66.82 -68.07
N ILE A 592 6.82 65.99 -67.37
CA ILE A 592 6.92 64.54 -67.64
C ILE A 592 5.56 63.87 -67.42
N LEU A 593 4.89 64.15 -66.29
CA LEU A 593 3.54 63.61 -66.03
C LEU A 593 2.51 64.09 -67.06
N LYS A 594 2.58 65.36 -67.49
CA LYS A 594 1.74 65.89 -68.59
C LYS A 594 1.93 65.12 -69.90
N ASN A 595 3.17 64.76 -70.25
CA ASN A 595 3.45 63.99 -71.46
C ASN A 595 2.93 62.56 -71.34
N ILE A 596 3.12 61.92 -70.18
CA ILE A 596 2.57 60.58 -69.92
C ILE A 596 1.04 60.59 -70.04
N LEU A 597 0.35 61.55 -69.41
CA LEU A 597 -1.12 61.66 -69.50
C LEU A 597 -1.61 61.93 -70.92
N LYS A 598 -0.88 62.71 -71.72
CA LYS A 598 -1.17 62.93 -73.14
C LYS A 598 -0.96 61.68 -74.01
N SER A 599 -0.02 60.81 -73.63
CA SER A 599 0.26 59.56 -74.36
C SER A 599 -0.71 58.41 -74.05
N ILE A 600 -1.50 58.55 -72.98
CA ILE A 600 -2.49 57.57 -72.51
C ILE A 600 -3.91 57.90 -73.04
N ASN A 601 -4.14 59.14 -73.45
CA ASN A 601 -5.31 59.58 -74.21
C ASN A 601 -5.10 59.34 -75.70
#